data_AF-A0A6L9KEU8-F1
#
_entry.id   AF-A0A6L9KEU8-F1
#
_cell.length_a   1.000
_cell.length_b   1.000
_cell.length_c   1.000
_cell.angle_alpha   90.00
_cell.angle_beta   90.00
_cell.angle_gamma   90.00
#
_symmetry.space_group_name_H-M   'P 1'
#
loop_
_entity.id
_entity.type
_entity.pdbx_description
1 polymer ?
#
loop_
_entity_poly.entity_id
_entity_poly.type
_entity_poly.pdbx_seq_one_letter_code
_entity_poly.pdbx_strand_id
1 'polypeptide(L)' 'MPLKKGSSKKVISENIEEIMHSYHETGTIGTSTPASNKKAQKQAIAIAFDKAEKNKKKR' A
#
# COMPACT_ATOMS: atom_id res chain seq x y z
N MET A 1 -9.69 -1.30 1.48
CA MET A 1 -8.86 -0.77 0.37
C MET A 1 -8.64 -1.82 -0.71
N PRO A 2 -9.14 -1.62 -1.94
CA PRO A 2 -8.82 -2.47 -3.08
C PRO A 2 -7.51 -2.02 -3.78
N LEU A 3 -6.41 -2.76 -3.58
CA LEU A 3 -5.15 -2.45 -4.27
C LEU A 3 -5.20 -2.82 -5.76
N LYS A 4 -4.78 -1.88 -6.61
CA LYS A 4 -4.70 -2.03 -8.06
C LYS A 4 -3.65 -3.08 -8.44
N LYS A 5 -3.94 -3.82 -9.52
CA LYS A 5 -3.04 -4.83 -10.09
C LYS A 5 -2.11 -4.18 -11.10
N GLY A 6 -0.83 -4.51 -11.03
CA GLY A 6 0.18 -4.03 -11.95
C GLY A 6 1.48 -3.69 -11.22
N SER A 7 2.56 -3.50 -11.98
CA SER A 7 3.90 -3.23 -11.45
C SER A 7 4.49 -1.92 -11.98
N SER A 8 3.69 -1.08 -12.64
CA SER A 8 4.15 0.23 -13.11
C SER A 8 4.31 1.19 -11.93
N LYS A 9 5.21 2.17 -12.07
CA LYS A 9 5.44 3.20 -11.04
C LYS A 9 4.15 3.91 -10.65
N LYS A 10 3.27 4.20 -11.62
CA LYS A 10 1.95 4.81 -11.41
C LYS A 10 1.03 3.93 -10.56
N VAL A 11 0.99 2.62 -10.82
CA VAL A 11 0.15 1.71 -10.02
C VAL A 11 0.69 1.59 -8.59
N ILE A 12 2.02 1.59 -8.42
CA ILE A 12 2.64 1.56 -7.09
C ILE A 12 2.33 2.84 -6.31
N SER A 13 2.44 4.02 -6.93
CA SER A 13 2.12 5.29 -6.27
C SER A 13 0.64 5.36 -5.88
N GLU A 14 -0.27 4.99 -6.79
CA GLU A 14 -1.71 4.95 -6.50
C GLU A 14 -2.04 3.98 -5.35
N ASN A 15 -1.36 2.83 -5.28
CA ASN A 15 -1.54 1.89 -4.18
C ASN A 15 -1.03 2.45 -2.84
N ILE A 16 0.08 3.20 -2.84
CA ILE A 16 0.60 3.85 -1.63
C ILE A 16 -0.38 4.93 -1.15
N GLU A 17 -0.89 5.75 -2.08
CA GLU A 17 -1.87 6.80 -1.79
C GLU A 17 -3.15 6.22 -1.17
N GLU A 18 -3.71 5.17 -1.76
CA GLU A 18 -4.90 4.49 -1.24
C GLU A 18 -4.67 3.94 0.19
N ILE A 19 -3.50 3.36 0.46
CA ILE A 19 -3.16 2.84 1.79
C ILE A 19 -3.04 3.96 2.82
N MET A 20 -2.39 5.06 2.46
CA MET A 20 -2.24 6.20 3.35
C MET A 20 -3.56 6.92 3.58
N HIS A 21 -4.40 7.03 2.54
CA HIS A 21 -5.73 7.63 2.65
C HIS A 21 -6.59 6.89 3.67
N SER A 22 -6.71 5.57 3.54
CA SER A 22 -7.56 4.84 4.49
C SER A 22 -6.90 4.67 5.88
N TYR A 23 -5.57 4.82 6.02
CA TYR A 23 -4.95 5.04 7.33
C TYR A 23 -5.34 6.40 7.93
N HIS A 24 -5.42 7.47 7.14
CA HIS A 24 -5.89 8.77 7.64
C HIS A 24 -7.37 8.76 8.01
N GLU A 25 -8.19 7.98 7.32
CA GLU A 25 -9.62 7.83 7.63
C GLU A 25 -9.88 6.94 8.85
N THR A 26 -9.19 5.81 8.95
CA THR A 26 -9.52 4.76 9.94
C THR A 26 -8.50 4.64 11.08
N GLY A 27 -7.31 5.23 10.93
CA GLY A 27 -6.17 5.02 11.82
C GLY A 27 -5.47 3.67 11.64
N THR A 28 -5.89 2.86 10.65
CA THR A 28 -5.44 1.47 10.50
C THR A 28 -5.03 1.15 9.06
N ILE A 29 -4.11 0.20 8.91
CA ILE A 29 -3.74 -0.41 7.62
C ILE A 29 -4.05 -1.90 7.73
N GLY A 30 -5.23 -2.30 7.24
CA GLY A 30 -5.71 -3.67 7.38
C GLY A 30 -5.88 -4.04 8.85
N THR A 31 -5.05 -4.95 9.35
CA THR A 31 -5.03 -5.37 10.76
C THR A 31 -3.96 -4.67 11.60
N SER A 32 -3.11 -3.85 10.97
CA SER A 32 -2.05 -3.10 11.64
C SER A 32 -2.54 -1.72 12.04
N THR A 33 -2.12 -1.23 13.21
CA THR A 33 -2.40 0.13 13.69
C THR A 33 -1.08 0.87 13.90
N PRO A 34 -0.49 1.46 12.84
CA PRO A 34 0.77 2.17 12.93
C PRO A 34 0.67 3.34 13.92
N ALA A 35 1.63 3.46 14.83
CA ALA A 35 1.64 4.56 15.81
C ALA A 35 1.96 5.94 15.20
N SER A 36 2.33 6.02 13.91
CA SER A 36 2.66 7.30 13.27
C SER A 36 2.55 7.23 11.74
N ASN A 37 2.34 8.40 11.12
CA ASN A 37 2.33 8.58 9.67
C ASN A 37 3.58 7.99 8.99
N LYS A 38 4.76 8.14 9.60
CA LYS A 38 6.01 7.60 9.06
C LYS A 38 6.04 6.07 9.05
N LYS A 39 5.47 5.43 10.10
CA LYS A 39 5.34 3.97 10.16
C LYS A 39 4.30 3.47 9.16
N ALA A 40 3.16 4.16 9.07
CA ALA A 40 2.12 3.90 8.08
C ALA A 40 2.68 3.95 6.65
N GLN A 41 3.46 5.00 6.32
CA GLN A 41 4.06 5.17 5.00
C GLN A 41 5.04 4.05 4.65
N LYS A 42 5.92 3.64 5.59
CA LYS A 42 6.82 2.50 5.37
C LYS A 42 6.05 1.22 5.08
N GLN A 43 4.97 0.97 5.82
CA GLN A 43 4.13 -0.21 5.62
C GLN A 43 3.37 -0.15 4.29
N ALA A 44 2.84 1.03 3.92
CA ALA A 44 2.19 1.25 2.64
C ALA A 44 3.13 0.96 1.45
N ILE A 45 4.36 1.47 1.52
CA ILE A 45 5.40 1.22 0.51
C ILE A 45 5.67 -0.28 0.39
N ALA A 46 5.91 -0.97 1.52
CA ALA A 46 6.18 -2.41 1.51
C ALA A 46 5.03 -3.22 0.89
N ILE A 47 3.78 -2.92 1.26
CA ILE A 47 2.59 -3.59 0.72
C ILE A 47 2.44 -3.32 -0.79
N ALA A 48 2.65 -2.09 -1.24
CA ALA A 48 2.53 -1.72 -2.65
C ALA A 48 3.58 -2.44 -3.52
N PHE A 49 4.83 -2.54 -3.04
CA PHE A 49 5.88 -3.29 -3.73
C PHE A 49 5.64 -4.79 -3.73
N ASP A 50 5.24 -5.40 -2.60
CA ASP A 50 4.89 -6.82 -2.52
C ASP A 50 3.75 -7.17 -3.49
N LYS A 51 2.74 -6.29 -3.60
CA LYS A 51 1.64 -6.46 -4.56
C LYS A 51 2.12 -6.40 -6.00
N ALA A 52 3.02 -5.46 -6.33
CA ALA A 52 3.62 -5.33 -7.65
C ALA A 52 4.49 -6.55 -8.01
N GLU A 53 5.26 -7.06 -7.05
CA GLU A 53 6.10 -8.24 -7.25
C GLU A 53 5.27 -9.51 -7.48
N LYS A 54 4.20 -9.71 -6.69
CA LYS A 54 3.22 -10.80 -6.92
C LYS A 54 2.58 -10.73 -8.29
N ASN A 55 2.39 -9.52 -8.83
CA ASN A 55 1.91 -9.35 -10.20
C ASN A 55 2.97 -9.78 -11.22
N LYS A 56 4.24 -9.43 -11.02
CA LYS A 56 5.36 -9.83 -11.89
C LYS A 56 5.55 -11.34 -11.91
N LYS A 57 5.50 -12.02 -10.75
CA LYS A 57 5.66 -13.49 -10.65
C LYS A 57 4.51 -14.29 -11.28
N LYS A 58 3.34 -13.66 -11.48
CA LYS A 58 2.18 -14.28 -12.12
C LYS A 58 2.21 -14.18 -13.65
N ARG A 59 3.16 -13.42 -14.21
CA ARG A 59 3.41 -13.32 -15.66
C ARG A 59 4.46 -14.34 -16.06
#